data_AF-H0AB39-F1
#
_entry.id   AF-H0AB39-F1
#
_cell.length_a   1.000
_cell.length_b   1.000
_cell.length_c   1.000
_cell.angle_alpha   90.00
_cell.angle_beta   90.00
_cell.angle_gamma   90.00
#
_symmetry.space_group_name_H-M   'P 1'
#
loop_
_entity.id
_entity.type
_entity.pdbx_description
1 polymer ?
#
loop_
_entity_poly.entity_id
_entity_poly.type
_entity_poly.pdbx_seq_one_letter_code
_entity_poly.pdbx_strand_id
1 'polypeptide(L)'
;MESWIGDRVRKGTIVNELKKPASLKFQMYFYQLGKSSFKMVVRGIPALIIGILFLNVGLPSFIGGIQFLFSIFLTLNLAIALSYTSSMLVFWTKVGWSLRMTRTMVAGLFSGAMIPLYLVPDNIRAVFNLTPFPSMVDAPISIYQGTAEALSRYSEYS
;
A
#
# COMPACT_ATOMS: atom_id res chain seq x y z
N MET A 1 -6.26 5.11 8.94
CA MET A 1 -5.84 5.50 10.29
C MET A 1 -6.23 6.94 10.62
N GLU A 2 -6.13 7.84 9.63
CA GLU A 2 -6.33 9.28 9.68
C GLU A 2 -7.72 9.68 10.19
N SER A 3 -8.79 9.02 9.73
CA SER A 3 -10.15 9.29 10.20
C SER A 3 -10.35 8.89 11.66
N TRP A 4 -9.81 7.72 12.05
CA TRP A 4 -9.89 7.21 13.42
C TRP A 4 -9.20 8.14 14.41
N ILE A 5 -8.03 8.68 14.06
CA ILE A 5 -7.33 9.65 14.90
C ILE A 5 -8.00 11.02 14.85
N GLY A 6 -8.48 11.46 13.69
CA GLY A 6 -9.15 12.75 13.52
C GLY A 6 -10.39 12.89 14.38
N ASP A 7 -11.23 11.86 14.44
CA ASP A 7 -12.43 11.87 15.28
C ASP A 7 -12.08 11.98 16.77
N ARG A 8 -11.00 11.32 17.21
CA ARG A 8 -10.54 11.32 18.62
C ARG A 8 -9.84 12.60 19.01
N VAL A 9 -9.05 13.17 18.11
CA VAL A 9 -8.40 14.48 18.31
C VAL A 9 -9.47 15.56 18.40
N ARG A 10 -10.45 15.56 17.48
CA ARG A 10 -11.55 16.53 17.48
C ARG A 10 -12.42 16.45 18.74
N LYS A 11 -12.65 15.24 19.26
CA LYS A 11 -13.44 15.01 20.49
C LYS A 11 -12.63 15.11 21.79
N GLY A 12 -11.31 15.32 21.72
CA GLY A 12 -10.41 15.30 22.87
C GLY A 12 -10.21 13.92 23.52
N THR A 13 -10.84 12.87 23.01
CA THR A 13 -10.79 11.51 23.56
C THR A 13 -9.47 10.80 23.28
N ILE A 14 -8.59 11.38 22.44
CA ILE A 14 -7.23 10.87 22.20
C ILE A 14 -6.38 10.81 23.48
N VAL A 15 -6.65 11.68 24.45
CA VAL A 15 -5.97 11.70 25.76
C VAL A 15 -6.15 10.36 26.50
N ASN A 16 -7.29 9.70 26.34
CA ASN A 16 -7.53 8.40 26.97
C ASN A 16 -6.64 7.29 26.38
N GLU A 17 -6.23 7.42 25.11
CA GLU A 17 -5.30 6.48 24.49
C GLU A 17 -3.86 6.74 24.94
N LEU A 18 -3.49 8.00 25.17
CA LEU A 18 -2.17 8.39 25.67
C LEU A 18 -1.93 8.02 27.14
N LYS A 19 -3.01 7.92 27.92
CA LYS A 19 -2.95 7.47 29.33
C LYS A 19 -2.74 5.97 29.49
N LYS A 20 -2.96 5.18 28.44
CA LYS A 20 -2.76 3.73 28.50
C LYS A 20 -1.26 3.42 28.54
N PRO A 21 -0.82 2.39 29.29
CA PRO A 21 0.58 1.99 29.33
C PRO A 21 1.08 1.41 27.99
N ALA A 22 0.17 1.08 27.06
CA ALA A 22 0.50 0.66 25.71
C ALA A 22 0.73 1.86 24.78
N SER A 23 1.86 1.90 24.09
CA SER A 23 2.18 2.97 23.14
C SER A 23 1.12 3.10 22.03
N LEU A 24 0.62 4.32 21.84
CA LEU A 24 -0.34 4.68 20.80
C LEU A 24 0.13 4.22 19.40
N LYS A 25 1.44 4.26 19.14
CA LYS A 25 2.04 3.85 17.86
C LYS A 25 1.74 2.38 17.54
N PHE A 26 1.96 1.48 18.50
CA PHE A 26 1.71 0.06 18.32
C PHE A 26 0.21 -0.22 18.17
N GLN A 27 -0.62 0.42 18.97
CA GLN A 27 -2.08 0.30 18.86
C GLN A 27 -2.55 0.67 17.44
N MET A 28 -2.08 1.80 16.92
CA MET A 28 -2.38 2.27 15.56
C MET A 28 -1.87 1.29 14.50
N TYR A 29 -0.62 0.84 14.63
CA TYR A 29 -0.01 -0.11 13.69
C TYR A 29 -0.80 -1.40 13.59
N PHE A 30 -1.05 -2.09 14.72
CA PHE A 30 -1.78 -3.37 14.71
C PHE A 30 -3.23 -3.22 14.27
N TYR A 31 -3.90 -2.12 14.65
CA TYR A 31 -5.24 -1.81 14.14
C TYR A 31 -5.26 -1.69 12.62
N GLN A 32 -4.30 -0.96 12.05
CA GLN A 32 -4.23 -0.77 10.60
C GLN A 32 -3.76 -2.03 9.87
N LEU A 33 -2.86 -2.82 10.48
CA LEU A 33 -2.40 -4.11 9.96
C LEU A 33 -3.58 -5.08 9.84
N GLY A 34 -4.31 -5.34 10.93
CA GLY A 34 -5.46 -6.24 10.91
C GLY A 34 -6.53 -5.80 9.89
N LYS A 35 -6.84 -4.50 9.84
CA LYS A 35 -7.79 -3.94 8.87
C LYS A 35 -7.32 -4.10 7.41
N SER A 36 -6.04 -3.94 7.14
CA SER A 36 -5.49 -4.02 5.78
C SER A 36 -5.35 -5.47 5.33
N SER A 37 -4.83 -6.34 6.19
CA SER A 37 -4.75 -7.78 5.93
C SER A 37 -6.12 -8.40 5.71
N PHE A 38 -7.12 -8.07 6.54
CA PHE A 38 -8.48 -8.57 6.33
C PHE A 38 -9.04 -8.17 4.97
N LYS A 39 -8.90 -6.89 4.57
CA LYS A 39 -9.35 -6.43 3.25
C LYS A 39 -8.62 -7.13 2.11
N MET A 40 -7.32 -7.34 2.26
CA MET A 40 -6.49 -8.01 1.28
C MET A 40 -6.91 -9.47 1.11
N VAL A 41 -7.18 -10.19 2.20
CA VAL A 41 -7.66 -11.57 2.14
C VAL A 41 -9.05 -11.62 1.49
N VAL A 42 -10.00 -10.84 2.01
CA VAL A 42 -11.40 -10.87 1.57
C VAL A 42 -11.60 -10.39 0.13
N ARG A 43 -10.73 -9.49 -0.38
CA ARG A 43 -10.83 -9.01 -1.77
C ARG A 43 -9.84 -9.69 -2.69
N GLY A 44 -8.62 -9.89 -2.22
CA GLY A 44 -7.51 -10.44 -3.00
C GLY A 44 -7.68 -11.92 -3.29
N ILE A 45 -8.10 -12.74 -2.32
CA ILE A 45 -8.30 -14.18 -2.58
C ILE A 45 -9.40 -14.40 -3.62
N PRO A 46 -10.62 -13.82 -3.50
CA PRO A 46 -11.63 -13.96 -4.55
C PRO A 46 -11.17 -13.41 -5.90
N ALA A 47 -10.46 -12.27 -5.93
CA ALA A 47 -9.94 -11.71 -7.18
C ALA A 47 -8.92 -12.64 -7.86
N LEU A 48 -8.02 -13.28 -7.09
CA LEU A 48 -7.08 -14.27 -7.62
C LEU A 48 -7.79 -15.52 -8.13
N ILE A 49 -8.78 -16.04 -7.39
CA ILE A 49 -9.57 -17.20 -7.83
C ILE A 49 -10.27 -16.89 -9.16
N ILE A 50 -10.90 -15.72 -9.27
CA ILE A 50 -11.55 -15.29 -10.50
C ILE A 50 -10.53 -15.15 -11.64
N GLY A 51 -9.37 -14.55 -11.38
CA GLY A 51 -8.30 -14.39 -12.37
C GLY A 51 -7.79 -15.73 -12.90
N ILE A 52 -7.57 -16.71 -12.02
CA ILE A 52 -7.10 -18.04 -12.40
C ILE A 52 -8.17 -18.79 -13.20
N LEU A 53 -9.43 -18.75 -12.76
CA LEU A 53 -10.51 -19.53 -13.38
C LEU A 53 -11.01 -18.95 -14.70
N PHE A 54 -11.11 -17.62 -14.81
CA PHE A 54 -11.78 -16.95 -15.94
C PHE A 54 -10.83 -16.16 -16.84
N LEU A 55 -9.67 -15.71 -16.33
CA LEU A 55 -8.74 -14.84 -17.06
C LEU A 55 -7.41 -15.55 -17.42
N ASN A 56 -7.31 -16.86 -17.18
CA ASN A 56 -6.14 -17.68 -17.46
C ASN A 56 -4.84 -17.11 -16.83
N VAL A 57 -4.98 -16.53 -15.63
CA VAL A 57 -3.83 -16.02 -14.87
C VAL A 57 -3.01 -17.22 -14.38
N GLY A 58 -1.78 -17.33 -14.87
CA GLY A 58 -0.85 -18.39 -14.47
C GLY A 58 -0.50 -18.30 -12.99
N LEU A 59 -0.37 -19.48 -12.34
CA LEU A 59 0.14 -19.55 -10.98
C LEU A 59 1.65 -19.31 -10.97
N PRO A 60 2.17 -18.52 -10.02
CA PRO A 60 3.60 -18.33 -9.89
C PRO A 60 4.27 -19.65 -9.48
N SER A 61 5.55 -19.78 -9.81
CA SER A 61 6.39 -20.85 -9.28
C SER A 61 6.43 -20.82 -7.75
N PHE A 62 6.86 -21.90 -7.09
CA PHE A 62 6.97 -21.93 -5.62
C PHE A 62 7.80 -20.77 -5.07
N ILE A 63 8.94 -20.49 -5.70
CA ILE A 63 9.81 -19.36 -5.31
C ILE A 63 9.15 -18.01 -5.62
N GLY A 64 8.48 -17.87 -6.77
CA GLY A 64 7.74 -16.65 -7.13
C GLY A 64 6.58 -16.36 -6.17
N GLY A 65 5.90 -17.40 -5.68
CA GLY A 65 4.87 -17.29 -4.67
C GLY A 65 5.40 -16.76 -3.34
N ILE A 66 6.57 -17.24 -2.89
CA ILE A 66 7.23 -16.73 -1.67
C ILE A 66 7.63 -15.26 -1.85
N GLN A 67 8.26 -14.90 -2.98
CA GLN A 67 8.62 -13.53 -3.30
C GLN A 67 7.39 -12.61 -3.36
N PHE A 68 6.28 -13.09 -3.93
CA PHE A 68 5.02 -12.37 -3.98
C PHE A 68 4.44 -12.11 -2.60
N LEU A 69 4.41 -13.13 -1.72
CA LEU A 69 3.95 -12.97 -0.34
C LEU A 69 4.82 -11.99 0.45
N PHE A 70 6.14 -12.03 0.25
CA PHE A 70 7.07 -11.09 0.85
C PHE A 70 6.85 -9.65 0.34
N SER A 71 6.64 -9.48 -0.97
CA SER A 71 6.31 -8.19 -1.58
C SER A 71 4.99 -7.62 -1.05
N ILE A 72 3.97 -8.46 -0.88
CA ILE A 72 2.71 -8.09 -0.23
C ILE A 72 2.97 -7.60 1.20
N PHE A 73 3.80 -8.31 1.97
CA PHE A 73 4.13 -7.92 3.33
C PHE A 73 4.80 -6.54 3.39
N LEU A 74 5.76 -6.27 2.49
CA LEU A 74 6.38 -4.95 2.37
C LEU A 74 5.38 -3.86 1.96
N THR A 75 4.51 -4.17 1.00
CA THR A 75 3.42 -3.29 0.56
C THR A 75 2.50 -2.89 1.72
N LEU A 76 2.11 -3.85 2.56
CA LEU A 76 1.27 -3.59 3.74
C LEU A 76 1.99 -2.65 4.72
N ASN A 77 3.26 -2.91 5.01
CA ASN A 77 4.07 -2.07 5.89
C ASN A 77 4.21 -0.64 5.36
N LEU A 78 4.49 -0.51 4.06
CA LEU A 78 4.59 0.79 3.40
C LEU A 78 3.27 1.56 3.46
N ALA A 79 2.15 0.89 3.19
CA ALA A 79 0.82 1.50 3.28
C ALA A 79 0.50 1.98 4.72
N ILE A 80 0.91 1.21 5.73
CA ILE A 80 0.76 1.59 7.14
C ILE A 80 1.64 2.79 7.46
N ALA A 81 2.90 2.80 7.02
CA ALA A 81 3.83 3.91 7.25
C ALA A 81 3.29 5.23 6.65
N LEU A 82 2.81 5.21 5.40
CA LEU A 82 2.20 6.38 4.76
C LEU A 82 0.92 6.84 5.48
N SER A 83 0.08 5.90 5.91
CA SER A 83 -1.12 6.22 6.69
C SER A 83 -0.77 6.78 8.07
N TYR A 84 0.33 6.33 8.68
CA TYR A 84 0.82 6.84 9.95
C TYR A 84 1.35 8.26 9.82
N THR A 85 2.21 8.54 8.82
CA THR A 85 2.74 9.89 8.57
C THR A 85 1.61 10.89 8.33
N SER A 86 0.63 10.55 7.49
CA SER A 86 -0.56 11.39 7.27
C SER A 86 -1.42 11.53 8.53
N SER A 87 -1.52 10.49 9.37
CA SER A 87 -2.25 10.56 10.64
C SER A 87 -1.60 11.52 11.64
N MET A 88 -0.28 11.70 11.62
CA MET A 88 0.40 12.69 12.45
C MET A 88 0.02 14.13 12.06
N LEU A 89 -0.15 14.40 10.76
CA LEU A 89 -0.60 15.71 10.28
C LEU A 89 -2.03 16.06 10.73
N VAL A 90 -2.84 15.06 11.10
CA VAL A 90 -4.20 15.28 11.62
C VAL A 90 -4.21 16.00 12.96
N PHE A 91 -3.15 15.88 13.77
CA PHE A 91 -3.06 16.62 15.04
C PHE A 91 -3.05 18.14 14.83
N TRP A 92 -2.45 18.61 13.73
CA TRP A 92 -2.40 20.03 13.38
C TRP A 92 -3.62 20.47 12.58
N THR A 93 -3.97 19.68 11.55
CA THR A 93 -5.02 20.05 10.60
C THR A 93 -6.43 19.81 11.13
N LYS A 94 -6.61 18.88 12.08
CA LYS A 94 -7.90 18.42 12.61
C LYS A 94 -8.86 17.85 11.54
N VAL A 95 -8.38 17.54 10.33
CA VAL A 95 -9.18 17.01 9.22
C VAL A 95 -8.65 15.65 8.77
N GLY A 96 -9.15 14.55 9.35
CA GLY A 96 -8.68 13.20 9.03
C GLY A 96 -9.12 12.66 7.67
N TRP A 97 -10.34 13.00 7.22
CA TRP A 97 -10.90 12.46 5.98
C TRP A 97 -10.20 13.00 4.74
N SER A 98 -9.99 14.32 4.63
CA SER A 98 -9.36 14.96 3.47
C SER A 98 -7.91 14.51 3.29
N LEU A 99 -7.16 14.36 4.38
CA LEU A 99 -5.79 13.84 4.34
C LEU A 99 -5.74 12.40 3.84
N ARG A 100 -6.65 11.54 4.31
CA ARG A 100 -6.79 10.17 3.81
C ARG A 100 -7.11 10.15 2.33
N MET A 101 -8.05 10.99 1.87
CA MET A 101 -8.47 11.06 0.47
C MET A 101 -7.30 11.47 -0.41
N THR A 102 -6.62 12.57 -0.05
CA THR A 102 -5.43 13.08 -0.76
C THR A 102 -4.35 12.01 -0.87
N ARG A 103 -3.98 11.38 0.25
CA ARG A 103 -2.98 10.28 0.26
C ARG A 103 -3.39 9.14 -0.66
N THR A 104 -4.67 8.76 -0.65
CA THR A 104 -5.16 7.64 -1.46
C THR A 104 -5.15 7.98 -2.95
N MET A 105 -5.50 9.22 -3.32
CA MET A 105 -5.43 9.70 -4.70
C MET A 105 -3.98 9.75 -5.21
N VAL A 106 -3.07 10.33 -4.43
CA VAL A 106 -1.63 10.36 -4.79
C VAL A 106 -1.10 8.94 -4.94
N ALA A 107 -1.37 8.06 -3.98
CA ALA A 107 -0.93 6.66 -4.08
C ALA A 107 -1.53 5.97 -5.32
N GLY A 108 -2.82 6.16 -5.61
CA GLY A 108 -3.45 5.56 -6.78
C GLY A 108 -2.87 6.03 -8.11
N LEU A 109 -2.53 7.31 -8.22
CA LEU A 109 -1.94 7.91 -9.41
C LEU A 109 -0.51 7.41 -9.65
N PHE A 110 0.33 7.42 -8.63
CA PHE A 110 1.76 7.13 -8.75
C PHE A 110 2.12 5.63 -8.61
N SER A 111 1.21 4.79 -8.11
CA SER A 111 1.48 3.35 -7.92
C SER A 111 1.32 2.49 -9.17
N GLY A 112 0.76 3.05 -10.25
CA GLY A 112 0.38 2.28 -11.43
C GLY A 112 -1.02 1.67 -11.36
N ALA A 113 -1.80 1.97 -10.30
CA ALA A 113 -3.15 1.43 -10.13
C ALA A 113 -4.17 2.03 -11.11
N MET A 114 -4.04 3.33 -11.44
CA MET A 114 -4.93 4.00 -12.40
C MET A 114 -4.44 3.83 -13.84
N ILE A 115 -3.13 4.01 -14.06
CA ILE A 115 -2.47 3.83 -15.35
C ILE A 115 -1.27 2.92 -15.11
N PRO A 116 -1.24 1.72 -15.68
CA PRO A 116 -0.11 0.81 -15.51
C PRO A 116 1.22 1.48 -15.86
N LEU A 117 2.22 1.34 -14.99
CA LEU A 117 3.51 2.02 -15.12
C LEU A 117 4.28 1.64 -16.40
N TYR A 118 4.05 0.43 -16.92
CA TYR A 118 4.64 -0.02 -18.18
C TYR A 118 4.11 0.73 -19.41
N LEU A 119 2.96 1.40 -19.33
CA LEU A 119 2.41 2.26 -20.40
C LEU A 119 2.96 3.69 -20.37
N VAL A 120 3.59 4.08 -19.26
CA VAL A 120 4.10 5.44 -19.05
C VAL A 120 5.46 5.59 -19.75
N PRO A 121 5.73 6.72 -20.45
CA PRO A 121 7.04 7.00 -21.04
C PRO A 121 8.18 7.01 -20.00
N ASP A 122 9.38 6.60 -20.39
CA ASP A 122 10.50 6.37 -19.45
C ASP A 122 10.89 7.61 -18.64
N ASN A 123 10.87 8.81 -19.26
CA ASN A 123 11.15 10.08 -18.57
C ASN A 123 10.21 10.33 -17.39
N ILE A 124 8.92 9.99 -17.53
CA ILE A 124 7.91 10.18 -16.48
C ILE A 124 7.97 9.03 -15.48
N ARG A 125 8.21 7.80 -15.97
CA ARG A 125 8.38 6.61 -15.12
C ARG A 125 9.55 6.80 -14.14
N ALA A 126 10.65 7.42 -14.58
CA ALA A 126 11.78 7.75 -13.71
C ALA A 126 11.35 8.58 -12.49
N VAL A 127 10.50 9.60 -12.69
CA VAL A 127 9.96 10.42 -11.59
C VAL A 127 9.10 9.59 -10.64
N PHE A 128 8.28 8.68 -11.17
CA PHE A 128 7.42 7.84 -10.34
C PHE A 128 8.25 6.86 -9.51
N ASN A 129 9.33 6.33 -10.07
CA ASN A 129 10.27 5.43 -9.41
C ASN A 129 11.10 6.11 -8.30
N LEU A 130 11.18 7.44 -8.26
CA LEU A 130 11.74 8.16 -7.10
C LEU A 130 10.82 8.14 -5.88
N THR A 131 9.53 7.81 -6.08
CA THR A 131 8.55 7.71 -5.01
C THR A 131 8.40 6.26 -4.54
N PRO A 132 7.87 6.02 -3.32
CA PRO A 132 7.65 4.65 -2.86
C PRO A 132 6.36 4.04 -3.45
N PHE A 133 5.56 4.79 -4.21
CA PHE A 133 4.22 4.34 -4.62
C PHE A 133 4.23 3.17 -5.63
N PRO A 134 5.14 3.08 -6.62
CA PRO A 134 5.23 1.93 -7.52
C PRO A 134 5.35 0.59 -6.79
N SER A 135 6.05 0.59 -5.65
CA SER A 135 6.21 -0.60 -4.81
C SER A 135 4.91 -1.10 -4.20
N MET A 136 3.83 -0.31 -4.21
CA MET A 136 2.54 -0.70 -3.63
C MET A 136 1.66 -1.54 -4.55
N VAL A 137 1.86 -1.47 -5.88
CA VAL A 137 0.97 -2.14 -6.86
C VAL A 137 1.77 -2.79 -7.97
N ASP A 138 2.65 -2.06 -8.64
CA ASP A 138 3.40 -2.56 -9.79
C ASP A 138 4.44 -3.63 -9.39
N ALA A 139 5.15 -3.43 -8.28
CA ALA A 139 6.11 -4.41 -7.78
C ALA A 139 5.51 -5.79 -7.44
N PRO A 140 4.43 -5.92 -6.64
CA PRO A 140 3.85 -7.24 -6.39
C PRO A 140 3.26 -7.88 -7.65
N ILE A 141 2.73 -7.10 -8.59
CA ILE A 141 2.20 -7.61 -9.87
C ILE A 141 3.33 -8.17 -10.74
N SER A 142 4.43 -7.42 -10.91
CA SER A 142 5.58 -7.86 -11.70
C SER A 142 6.27 -9.09 -11.11
N ILE A 143 6.35 -9.19 -9.77
CA ILE A 143 6.86 -10.38 -9.08
C ILE A 143 5.95 -11.58 -9.31
N TYR A 144 4.62 -11.40 -9.22
CA TYR A 144 3.66 -12.46 -9.48
C TYR A 144 3.76 -13.00 -10.91
N GLN A 145 3.96 -12.11 -11.88
CA GLN A 145 4.10 -12.46 -13.30
C GLN A 145 5.51 -12.98 -13.66
N GLY A 146 6.49 -12.90 -12.74
CA GLY A 146 7.88 -13.25 -13.03
C GLY A 146 8.63 -12.25 -13.91
N THR A 147 8.09 -11.04 -14.12
CA THR A 147 8.69 -9.99 -14.96
C THR A 147 9.60 -9.05 -14.20
N ALA A 148 9.62 -9.10 -12.85
CA ALA A 148 10.44 -8.24 -12.01
C ALA A 148 11.95 -8.30 -12.32
N GLU A 149 12.49 -9.50 -12.57
CA GLU A 149 13.91 -9.68 -12.96
C GLU A 149 14.23 -9.23 -14.39
N ALA A 150 13.21 -9.11 -15.24
CA ALA A 150 13.37 -8.60 -16.61
C ALA A 150 13.40 -7.06 -16.63
N LEU A 151 12.67 -6.41 -15.72
CA LEU A 151 12.61 -4.94 -15.61
C LEU A 151 13.90 -4.36 -15.03
N SER A 152 14.52 -5.01 -14.04
CA SER A 152 15.84 -4.57 -13.53
C SER A 152 16.92 -4.66 -14.61
N ARG A 153 16.94 -5.74 -15.38
CA ARG A 153 17.85 -5.92 -16.52
C ARG A 153 17.62 -4.89 -17.63
N TYR A 154 16.38 -4.47 -17.91
CA TYR A 154 16.13 -3.46 -18.94
C TYR A 154 16.65 -2.06 -18.54
N SER A 155 16.62 -1.73 -17.24
CA SER A 155 17.15 -0.45 -16.72
C SER A 155 18.69 -0.35 -16.74
N GLU A 156 19.39 -1.49 -16.84
CA GLU A 156 20.85 -1.53 -16.97
C GLU A 156 21.34 -1.31 -18.41
N TYR A 157 20.43 -1.37 -19.41
CA TYR A 157 20.75 -1.24 -20.83
C TYR A 157 20.28 0.07 -21.47
N SER A 158 19.63 0.98 -20.72
CA SER A 158 19.20 2.32 -21.16
C SER A 158 20.00 3.42 -20.48
#